data_AF-A0A5P2H6U5-F1
#
_entry.id   AF-A0A5P2H6U5-F1
#
_cell.length_a   1.000
_cell.length_b   1.000
_cell.length_c   1.000
_cell.angle_alpha   90.00
_cell.angle_beta   90.00
_cell.angle_gamma   90.00
#
_symmetry.space_group_name_H-M   'P 1'
#
loop_
_entity.id
_entity.type
_entity.pdbx_description
1 polymer ?
#
loop_
_entity_poly.entity_id
_entity_poly.type
_entity_poly.pdbx_seq_one_letter_code
_entity_poly.pdbx_strand_id
1 'polypeptide(L)'
;MNALQGRPLDDAINVFGMPSGERTISGRRYIQWGRSSSGFVPVTTPSTTYGNVNVGRAYGNYSSTTYSTSYVPVNYNCSVTMEVDENDRIMRGQYEGNLGGCEGYIKRLNRFRKQIGAR
;
A
#
# COMPACT_ATOMS: atom_id res chain seq x y z
N MET A 1 5.81 -5.00 12.66
CA MET A 1 6.97 -5.74 12.12
C MET A 1 7.55 -6.78 13.09
N ASN A 2 6.95 -6.95 14.28
CA ASN A 2 7.50 -7.75 15.38
C ASN A 2 7.70 -9.24 15.06
N ALA A 3 7.01 -9.79 14.06
CA ALA A 3 7.14 -11.20 13.68
C ALA A 3 8.53 -11.59 13.16
N LEU A 4 9.31 -10.63 12.65
CA LEU A 4 10.68 -10.85 12.17
C LEU A 4 11.74 -10.50 13.21
N GLN A 5 11.36 -9.91 14.34
CA GLN A 5 12.32 -9.52 15.37
C GLN A 5 12.98 -10.75 16.01
N GLY A 6 14.30 -10.74 16.09
CA GLY A 6 15.12 -11.85 16.58
C GLY A 6 15.32 -12.99 15.56
N ARG A 7 14.70 -12.92 14.38
CA ARG A 7 14.87 -13.91 13.31
C ARG A 7 16.12 -13.60 12.47
N PRO A 8 16.68 -14.61 11.77
CA PRO A 8 17.72 -14.40 10.79
C PRO A 8 17.28 -13.45 9.67
N LEU A 9 18.23 -12.69 9.12
CA LEU A 9 18.00 -11.80 7.97
C LEU A 9 17.44 -12.57 6.77
N ASP A 10 17.85 -13.83 6.58
CA ASP A 10 17.33 -14.70 5.53
C ASP A 10 15.82 -14.87 5.58
N ASP A 11 15.19 -14.86 6.76
CA ASP A 11 13.73 -14.89 6.87
C ASP A 11 13.12 -13.62 6.24
N ALA A 12 13.71 -12.44 6.48
CA ALA A 12 13.24 -11.21 5.84
C ALA A 12 13.47 -11.22 4.32
N ILE A 13 14.59 -11.76 3.83
CA ILE A 13 14.86 -11.92 2.40
C ILE A 13 13.83 -12.87 1.76
N ASN A 14 13.51 -13.98 2.42
CA ASN A 14 12.49 -14.92 1.95
C ASN A 14 11.09 -14.28 1.93
N VAL A 15 10.79 -13.38 2.86
CA VAL A 15 9.49 -12.71 2.94
C VAL A 15 9.37 -11.55 1.95
N PHE A 16 10.39 -10.69 1.83
CA PHE A 16 10.29 -9.46 1.04
C PHE A 16 10.96 -9.55 -0.33
N GLY A 17 11.82 -10.54 -0.54
CA GLY A 17 12.71 -10.66 -1.69
C GLY A 17 14.06 -9.99 -1.44
N MET A 18 14.84 -9.83 -2.51
CA MET A 18 16.14 -9.16 -2.43
C MET A 18 16.00 -7.71 -1.95
N PRO A 19 16.89 -7.24 -1.05
CA PRO A 19 16.89 -5.86 -0.61
C PRO A 19 17.27 -4.90 -1.73
N SER A 20 16.74 -3.68 -1.67
CA SER A 20 17.13 -2.58 -2.56
C SER A 20 18.50 -2.00 -2.20
N GLY A 21 18.98 -2.23 -0.98
CA GLY A 21 20.31 -1.83 -0.56
C GLY A 21 20.60 -2.11 0.91
N GLU A 22 21.86 -1.92 1.25
CA GLU A 22 22.38 -2.02 2.62
C GLU A 22 23.14 -0.74 2.96
N ARG A 23 23.07 -0.32 4.21
CA ARG A 23 23.79 0.84 4.73
C ARG A 23 24.30 0.56 6.14
N THR A 24 25.45 1.13 6.47
CA THR A 24 25.96 1.12 7.85
C THR A 24 25.95 2.53 8.39
N ILE A 25 25.31 2.74 9.54
CA ILE A 25 25.18 4.04 10.20
C ILE A 25 25.61 3.86 11.65
N SER A 26 26.65 4.60 12.07
CA SER A 26 27.19 4.53 13.44
C SER A 26 27.51 3.11 13.90
N GLY A 27 28.11 2.30 13.01
CA GLY A 27 28.46 0.89 13.27
C GLY A 27 27.28 -0.08 13.26
N ARG A 28 26.05 0.39 13.02
CA ARG A 28 24.85 -0.45 12.90
C ARG A 28 24.53 -0.70 11.44
N ARG A 29 24.24 -1.95 11.10
CA ARG A 29 23.89 -2.36 9.74
C ARG A 29 22.38 -2.28 9.53
N TYR A 30 21.98 -1.67 8.42
CA TYR A 30 20.59 -1.45 8.03
C TYR A 30 20.35 -2.01 6.63
N ILE A 31 19.37 -2.90 6.52
CA ILE A 31 18.92 -3.47 5.25
C ILE A 31 17.63 -2.79 4.82
N GLN A 32 17.57 -2.38 3.56
CA GLN A 32 16.47 -1.59 3.02
C GLN A 32 15.78 -2.31 1.87
N TRP A 33 14.45 -2.29 1.87
CA TRP A 33 13.60 -2.65 0.73
C TRP A 33 12.74 -1.45 0.38
N GLY A 34 12.73 -1.04 -0.88
CA GLY A 34 11.92 0.06 -1.36
C GLY A 34 11.11 -0.35 -2.58
N ARG A 35 9.87 0.13 -2.64
CA ARG A 35 9.09 0.13 -3.88
C ARG A 35 8.34 1.44 -4.05
N SER A 36 8.40 1.99 -5.24
CA SER A 36 7.63 3.16 -5.65
C SER A 36 6.97 2.90 -7.00
N SER A 37 5.71 3.30 -7.15
CA SER A 37 4.96 3.20 -8.40
C SER A 37 3.87 4.25 -8.43
N SER A 38 3.64 4.89 -9.57
CA SER A 38 2.54 5.83 -9.80
C SER A 38 1.48 5.22 -10.72
N GLY A 39 0.22 5.63 -10.55
CA GLY A 39 -0.89 5.17 -11.39
C GLY A 39 -2.06 6.14 -11.35
N PHE A 40 -3.19 5.74 -11.94
CA PHE A 40 -4.43 6.50 -11.94
C PHE A 40 -5.57 5.64 -11.41
N VAL A 41 -6.43 6.22 -10.57
CA VAL A 41 -7.64 5.56 -10.06
C VAL A 41 -8.86 6.25 -10.67
N PRO A 42 -9.80 5.49 -11.28
CA PRO A 42 -11.06 6.04 -11.76
C PRO A 42 -11.96 6.40 -10.58
N VAL A 43 -12.46 7.63 -10.57
CA VAL A 43 -13.46 8.14 -9.63
C VAL A 43 -14.70 8.51 -10.43
N THR A 44 -15.81 7.83 -10.16
CA THR A 44 -17.07 8.06 -10.86
C THR A 44 -18.01 8.88 -9.96
N THR A 45 -18.40 10.06 -10.44
CA THR A 45 -19.32 10.96 -9.73
C THR A 45 -20.67 10.96 -10.43
N PRO A 46 -21.77 10.57 -9.75
CA PRO A 46 -23.10 10.69 -10.31
C PRO A 46 -23.56 12.15 -10.27
N SER A 47 -24.21 12.60 -11.33
CA SER A 47 -24.89 13.89 -11.42
C SER A 47 -26.33 13.67 -11.88
N THR A 48 -27.29 13.99 -11.01
CA THR A 48 -28.72 13.87 -11.32
C THR A 48 -29.27 15.22 -11.76
N THR A 49 -29.73 15.28 -13.00
CA THR A 49 -30.43 16.44 -13.56
C THR A 49 -31.93 16.23 -13.40
N TYR A 50 -32.61 17.23 -12.84
CA TYR A 50 -34.07 17.27 -12.73
C TYR A 50 -34.60 18.35 -13.66
N GLY A 51 -35.74 18.11 -14.30
CA GLY A 51 -36.41 19.12 -15.09
C GLY A 51 -37.90 18.88 -15.19
N ASN A 52 -38.59 19.89 -15.71
CA ASN A 52 -40.03 19.87 -15.90
C ASN A 52 -40.27 19.97 -17.41
N VAL A 53 -41.04 19.04 -17.97
CA VAL A 53 -41.49 19.12 -19.35
C VAL A 53 -42.88 19.74 -19.37
N ASN A 54 -43.00 20.85 -20.09
CA ASN A 54 -44.27 21.49 -20.38
C ASN A 54 -44.45 21.52 -21.90
N VAL A 55 -45.18 20.52 -22.42
CA VAL A 55 -45.50 20.42 -23.85
C VAL A 55 -47.02 20.35 -23.99
N GLY A 56 -47.63 21.43 -24.47
CA GLY A 56 -49.09 21.53 -24.61
C GLY A 56 -49.83 21.54 -23.27
N ARG A 57 -50.71 20.56 -23.04
CA ARG A 57 -51.51 20.40 -21.80
C ARG A 57 -50.93 19.36 -20.82
N ALA A 58 -49.78 18.76 -21.12
CA ALA A 58 -49.16 17.72 -20.30
C ALA A 58 -48.03 18.32 -19.45
N TYR A 59 -48.12 18.11 -18.13
CA TYR A 59 -47.09 18.47 -17.15
C TYR A 59 -46.46 17.21 -16.60
N GLY A 60 -45.13 17.11 -16.66
CA GLY A 60 -44.40 15.97 -16.11
C GLY A 60 -43.03 16.38 -15.60
N ASN A 61 -42.59 15.75 -14.51
CA ASN A 61 -41.23 15.88 -14.01
C ASN A 61 -40.38 14.78 -14.67
N TYR A 62 -39.15 15.11 -15.06
CA TYR A 62 -38.16 14.13 -15.45
C TYR A 62 -36.92 14.25 -14.55
N SER A 63 -36.28 13.12 -14.31
CA SER A 63 -34.94 13.07 -13.73
C SER A 63 -34.06 12.14 -14.54
N SER A 64 -32.80 12.50 -14.71
CA SER A 64 -31.81 11.68 -15.39
C SER A 64 -30.50 11.72 -14.60
N THR A 65 -29.97 10.54 -14.28
CA THR A 65 -28.67 10.40 -13.63
C THR A 65 -27.61 10.11 -14.68
N THR A 66 -26.61 10.98 -14.75
CA THR A 66 -25.42 10.79 -15.58
C THR A 66 -24.23 10.45 -14.69
N TYR A 67 -23.27 9.71 -15.22
CA TYR A 67 -22.05 9.35 -14.51
C TYR A 67 -20.87 9.96 -15.24
N SER A 68 -20.06 10.76 -14.53
CA SER A 68 -18.79 11.26 -15.04
C SER A 68 -17.66 10.50 -14.35
N THR A 69 -16.77 9.88 -15.14
CA THR A 69 -15.57 9.21 -14.63
C THR A 69 -14.36 10.08 -14.86
N SER A 70 -13.66 10.42 -13.79
CA SER A 70 -12.40 11.16 -13.80
C SER A 70 -11.26 10.27 -13.30
N TYR A 71 -10.07 10.42 -13.84
CA TYR A 71 -8.89 9.65 -13.42
C TYR A 71 -7.99 10.49 -12.52
N VAL A 72 -7.85 10.09 -11.25
CA VAL A 72 -7.03 10.81 -10.27
C VAL A 72 -5.66 10.14 -10.16
N PRO A 73 -4.54 10.88 -10.33
CA PRO A 73 -3.21 10.31 -10.15
C PRO A 73 -2.98 9.93 -8.69
N VAL A 74 -2.37 8.76 -8.49
CA VAL A 74 -1.99 8.24 -7.18
C VAL A 74 -0.53 7.81 -7.20
N ASN A 75 0.15 8.05 -6.09
CA ASN A 75 1.54 7.63 -5.88
C ASN A 75 1.56 6.59 -4.77
N TYR A 76 2.11 5.42 -5.06
CA TYR A 76 2.31 4.33 -4.11
C TYR A 76 3.78 4.27 -3.74
N ASN A 77 4.09 4.42 -2.46
CA ASN A 77 5.46 4.34 -1.96
C ASN A 77 5.48 3.50 -0.67
N CYS A 78 6.46 2.62 -0.56
CA CYS A 78 6.81 1.98 0.69
C CYS A 78 8.31 1.72 0.78
N SER A 79 8.85 2.06 1.94
CA SER A 79 10.20 1.73 2.38
C SER A 79 10.11 0.84 3.62
N VAL A 80 10.91 -0.21 3.64
CA VAL A 80 11.12 -1.09 4.79
C VAL A 80 12.59 -0.99 5.15
N THR A 81 12.89 -0.64 6.40
CA THR A 81 14.26 -0.61 6.90
C THR A 81 14.36 -1.53 8.12
N MET A 82 15.37 -2.40 8.12
CA MET A 82 15.65 -3.31 9.23
C MET A 82 17.07 -3.13 9.74
N GLU A 83 17.21 -2.98 11.05
CA GLU A 83 18.49 -3.03 11.74
C GLU A 83 18.85 -4.50 11.99
N VAL A 84 20.08 -4.86 11.65
CA VAL A 84 20.60 -6.22 11.78
C VAL A 84 21.86 -6.19 12.64
N ASP A 85 21.96 -7.13 13.58
CA ASP A 85 23.15 -7.30 14.40
C ASP A 85 24.30 -7.99 13.64
N GLU A 86 25.40 -8.22 14.34
CA GLU A 86 26.61 -8.88 13.81
C GLU A 86 26.41 -10.38 13.50
N ASN A 87 25.35 -11.00 14.05
CA ASN A 87 25.01 -12.41 13.82
C ASN A 87 23.89 -12.57 12.77
N ASP A 88 23.70 -11.56 11.92
CA ASP A 88 22.64 -11.51 10.91
C ASP A 88 21.22 -11.66 11.49
N ARG A 89 20.97 -11.19 12.73
CA ARG A 89 19.63 -11.20 13.33
C ARG A 89 18.98 -9.83 13.29
N ILE A 90 17.69 -9.84 12.97
CA ILE A 90 16.88 -8.63 12.87
C ILE A 90 16.60 -8.10 14.28
N MET A 91 17.17 -6.95 14.59
CA MET A 91 16.97 -6.28 15.87
C MET A 91 15.66 -5.49 15.89
N ARG A 92 15.43 -4.71 14.84
CA ARG A 92 14.28 -3.81 14.70
C ARG A 92 13.94 -3.66 13.23
N GLY A 93 12.67 -3.40 12.94
CA GLY A 93 12.21 -3.12 11.58
C GLY A 93 11.10 -2.10 11.58
N GLN A 94 11.14 -1.19 10.62
CA GLN A 94 10.10 -0.19 10.39
C GLN A 94 9.66 -0.17 8.92
N TYR A 95 8.39 0.15 8.70
CA TYR A 95 7.82 0.47 7.39
C TYR A 95 7.42 1.94 7.37
N GLU A 96 7.69 2.60 6.26
CA GLU A 96 7.33 3.99 6.02
C GLU A 96 6.74 4.10 4.61
N GLY A 97 5.63 4.81 4.46
CA GLY A 97 4.95 4.96 3.17
C GLY A 97 3.44 5.03 3.30
N ASN A 98 2.75 4.92 2.17
CA ASN A 98 1.29 4.90 2.14
C ASN A 98 0.74 3.49 2.03
N LEU A 99 -0.53 3.30 2.43
CA LEU A 99 -1.14 1.98 2.52
C LEU A 99 -1.10 1.21 1.20
N GLY A 100 -1.43 1.85 0.08
CA GLY A 100 -1.36 1.21 -1.24
C GLY A 100 0.05 0.79 -1.62
N GLY A 101 1.04 1.60 -1.25
CA GLY A 101 2.46 1.31 -1.37
C GLY A 101 2.93 0.21 -0.43
N CYS A 102 2.41 0.05 0.79
CA CYS A 102 2.92 -0.95 1.73
C CYS A 102 2.13 -2.27 1.75
N GLU A 103 0.95 -2.32 1.14
CA GLU A 103 0.03 -3.46 1.21
C GLU A 103 0.69 -4.80 0.83
N GLY A 104 1.54 -4.81 -0.20
CA GLY A 104 2.24 -6.02 -0.64
C GLY A 104 3.17 -6.59 0.42
N TYR A 105 3.97 -5.73 1.06
CA TYR A 105 4.86 -6.15 2.15
C TYR A 105 4.06 -6.58 3.38
N ILE A 106 2.98 -5.87 3.72
CA ILE A 106 2.10 -6.25 4.83
C ILE A 106 1.48 -7.63 4.60
N LYS A 107 0.99 -7.92 3.39
CA LYS A 107 0.43 -9.24 3.02
C LYS A 107 1.47 -10.35 3.16
N ARG A 108 2.69 -10.15 2.67
CA ARG A 108 3.78 -11.14 2.78
C ARG A 108 4.19 -11.38 4.23
N LEU A 109 4.34 -10.32 5.01
CA LEU A 109 4.65 -10.41 6.44
C LEU A 109 3.54 -11.14 7.22
N ASN A 110 2.27 -10.85 6.93
CA ASN A 110 1.13 -11.52 7.57
C ASN A 110 1.08 -13.01 7.23
N ARG A 111 1.46 -13.39 6.00
CA ARG A 111 1.59 -14.79 5.60
C ARG A 111 2.68 -15.49 6.39
N PHE A 112 3.86 -14.87 6.49
CA PHE A 112 4.97 -15.39 7.30
C PHE A 112 4.57 -15.56 8.76
N ARG A 113 3.92 -14.54 9.35
CA ARG A 113 3.43 -14.59 10.72
C ARG A 113 2.52 -15.80 10.99
N LYS A 114 1.62 -16.11 10.04
CA LYS A 114 0.77 -17.32 10.10
C LYS A 114 1.57 -18.62 10.00
N GLN A 115 2.61 -18.67 9.16
CA GLN A 115 3.45 -19.87 9.00
C GLN A 115 4.24 -20.19 10.27
N ILE A 116 4.72 -19.18 10.99
CA ILE A 116 5.49 -19.37 12.23
C ILE A 116 4.61 -19.51 13.48
N GLY A 117 3.28 -19.51 13.35
CA GLY A 117 2.35 -19.65 14.48
C GLY A 117 2.32 -18.46 15.45
N ALA A 118 2.92 -17.32 15.10
CA ALA A 118 2.90 -16.12 15.93
C ALA A 118 1.51 -15.45 15.80
N ARG A 119 0.78 -15.31 16.92
CA ARG A 119 -0.51 -14.59 16.96
C ARG A 119 -0.28 -13.08 17.07
#